data_AF-U2KHR3-F1
#
_entry.id   AF-U2KHR3-F1
#
_cell.length_a   1.000
_cell.length_b   1.000
_cell.length_c   1.000
_cell.angle_alpha   90.00
_cell.angle_beta   90.00
_cell.angle_gamma   90.00
#
_symmetry.space_group_name_H-M   'P 1'
#
loop_
_entity.id
_entity.type
_entity.pdbx_description
1 polymer ?
#
loop_
_entity_poly.entity_id
_entity_poly.type
_entity_poly.pdbx_seq_one_letter_code
_entity_poly.pdbx_strand_id
1 'polypeptide(L)'
;MTTLEWAENEIRLAKDASDDDKYFSLCCDSAIKAFQSLMDDNHSGYSISITMDILNRLASNKPLTPITENDTFSKACGCPYEGAVDYQCDRMSSLFKTVQSDGIIKYTDIDRITVYDVSSVNPNIGFHNGFVSGIVHDMFPITLPYKSDKIKVYVAECLTDQKNGDFDTIAILKVVKSDGAEIQINRYFKEAKEAGFTEISKEEYNIRRDMDLRRRSEYAYRMGDGR
;
A
#
# COMPACT_ATOMS: atom_id res chain seq x y z
N MET A 1 -40.01 3.03 -15.72
CA MET A 1 -38.77 3.15 -14.96
C MET A 1 -38.15 1.77 -14.84
N THR A 2 -37.41 1.38 -15.87
CA THR A 2 -36.47 0.26 -15.83
C THR A 2 -35.31 0.62 -14.91
N THR A 3 -34.50 -0.36 -14.51
CA THR A 3 -33.29 -0.12 -13.70
C THR A 3 -32.30 0.79 -14.44
N LEU A 4 -32.25 0.70 -15.78
CA LEU A 4 -31.44 1.57 -16.62
C LEU A 4 -31.95 3.01 -16.63
N GLU A 5 -33.25 3.23 -16.85
CA GLU A 5 -33.84 4.58 -16.85
C GLU A 5 -33.60 5.30 -15.51
N TRP A 6 -33.62 4.55 -14.40
CA TRP A 6 -33.24 5.08 -13.09
C TRP A 6 -31.76 5.49 -13.03
N ALA A 7 -30.84 4.62 -13.47
CA ALA A 7 -29.39 4.89 -13.45
C ALA A 7 -29.00 6.09 -14.33
N GLU A 8 -29.61 6.23 -15.51
CA GLU A 8 -29.42 7.40 -16.37
C GLU A 8 -29.85 8.69 -15.69
N ASN A 9 -30.99 8.67 -14.97
CA ASN A 9 -31.45 9.84 -14.23
C ASN A 9 -30.53 10.18 -13.05
N GLU A 10 -30.02 9.19 -12.30
CA GLU A 10 -29.06 9.43 -11.21
C GLU A 10 -27.77 10.08 -11.73
N ILE A 11 -27.25 9.61 -12.87
CA ILE A 11 -26.07 10.21 -13.50
C ILE A 11 -26.34 11.64 -13.95
N ARG A 12 -27.51 11.91 -14.54
CA ARG A 12 -27.90 13.27 -14.91
C ARG A 12 -27.93 14.20 -13.69
N LEU A 13 -28.58 13.77 -12.61
CA LEU A 13 -28.64 14.53 -11.36
C LEU A 13 -27.25 14.79 -10.77
N ALA A 14 -26.37 13.78 -10.79
CA ALA A 14 -25.01 13.91 -10.29
C ALA A 14 -24.18 14.90 -11.11
N LYS A 15 -24.30 14.87 -12.44
CA LYS A 15 -23.63 15.84 -13.33
C LYS A 15 -24.13 17.26 -13.11
N ASP A 16 -25.44 17.45 -13.00
CA ASP A 16 -26.05 18.78 -12.74
C ASP A 16 -25.56 19.36 -11.40
N ALA A 17 -25.33 18.51 -10.40
CA ALA A 17 -24.83 18.92 -9.09
C ALA A 17 -23.30 19.13 -9.03
N SER A 18 -22.55 18.76 -10.07
CA SER A 18 -21.08 18.72 -10.06
C SER A 18 -20.39 20.04 -10.43
N ASP A 19 -21.13 21.14 -10.60
CA ASP A 19 -20.60 22.46 -10.98
C ASP A 19 -19.67 22.41 -12.21
N ASP A 20 -20.10 21.70 -13.25
CA ASP A 20 -19.37 21.50 -14.51
C ASP A 20 -17.99 20.81 -14.40
N ASP A 21 -17.78 19.93 -13.40
CA ASP A 21 -16.60 19.06 -13.35
C ASP A 21 -16.58 18.09 -14.56
N LYS A 22 -15.79 18.47 -15.58
CA LYS A 22 -15.61 17.70 -16.81
C LYS A 22 -15.01 16.31 -16.56
N TYR A 23 -14.09 16.18 -15.60
CA TYR A 23 -13.46 14.89 -15.31
C TYR A 23 -14.48 13.93 -14.68
N PHE A 24 -15.24 14.41 -13.71
CA PHE A 24 -16.34 13.65 -13.12
C PHE A 24 -17.39 13.26 -14.16
N SER A 25 -17.79 14.20 -15.03
CA SER A 25 -18.77 13.93 -16.09
C SER A 25 -18.33 12.81 -17.06
N LEU A 26 -17.04 12.77 -17.44
CA LEU A 26 -16.48 11.67 -18.25
C LEU A 26 -16.47 10.33 -17.51
N CYS A 27 -16.23 10.34 -16.19
CA CYS A 27 -16.33 9.15 -15.36
C CYS A 27 -17.77 8.61 -15.33
N CYS A 28 -18.76 9.50 -15.18
CA CYS A 28 -20.17 9.15 -15.27
C CYS A 28 -20.54 8.56 -16.65
N ASP A 29 -20.03 9.12 -17.75
CA ASP A 29 -20.28 8.58 -19.10
C ASP A 29 -19.69 7.17 -19.28
N SER A 30 -18.57 6.88 -18.64
CA SER A 30 -17.97 5.55 -18.66
C SER A 30 -18.77 4.58 -17.78
N ALA A 31 -19.24 5.05 -16.62
CA ALA A 31 -20.04 4.26 -15.70
C ALA A 31 -21.38 3.83 -16.32
N ILE A 32 -22.09 4.73 -17.01
CA ILE A 32 -23.38 4.36 -17.64
C ILE A 32 -23.19 3.36 -18.78
N LYS A 33 -22.12 3.48 -19.57
CA LYS A 33 -21.79 2.51 -20.63
C LYS A 33 -21.54 1.11 -20.07
N ALA A 34 -20.78 1.04 -18.97
CA ALA A 34 -20.55 -0.23 -18.28
C ALA A 34 -21.85 -0.81 -17.72
N PHE A 35 -22.68 0.04 -17.09
CA PHE A 35 -23.97 -0.38 -16.54
C PHE A 35 -24.94 -0.88 -17.62
N GLN A 36 -25.02 -0.19 -18.77
CA GLN A 36 -25.80 -0.61 -19.93
C GLN A 36 -25.41 -2.01 -20.39
N SER A 37 -24.11 -2.27 -20.55
CA SER A 37 -23.61 -3.59 -20.94
C SER A 37 -24.09 -4.69 -19.99
N LEU A 38 -24.10 -4.41 -18.67
CA LEU A 38 -24.59 -5.37 -17.68
C LEU A 38 -26.10 -5.64 -17.83
N MET A 39 -26.88 -4.62 -18.18
CA MET A 39 -28.32 -4.77 -18.40
C MET A 39 -28.62 -5.55 -19.69
N ASP A 40 -27.89 -5.27 -20.76
CA ASP A 40 -28.03 -5.96 -22.06
C ASP A 40 -27.73 -7.46 -21.94
N ASP A 41 -26.77 -7.82 -21.09
CA ASP A 41 -26.42 -9.21 -20.75
C ASP A 41 -27.39 -9.87 -19.75
N ASN A 42 -28.47 -9.17 -19.36
CA ASN A 42 -29.49 -9.63 -18.41
C ASN A 42 -28.91 -10.06 -17.05
N HIS A 43 -27.88 -9.38 -16.58
CA HIS A 43 -27.32 -9.67 -15.27
C HIS A 43 -28.33 -9.35 -14.15
N SER A 44 -28.50 -10.32 -13.23
CA SER A 44 -29.13 -10.08 -11.92
C SER A 44 -28.20 -9.29 -10.99
N GLY A 45 -28.74 -8.72 -9.92
CA GLY A 45 -27.96 -8.01 -8.90
C GLY A 45 -26.79 -8.83 -8.33
N TYR A 46 -26.95 -10.16 -8.18
CA TYR A 46 -25.87 -11.05 -7.72
C TYR A 46 -24.76 -11.21 -8.78
N SER A 47 -25.14 -11.41 -10.04
CA SER A 47 -24.13 -11.53 -11.11
C SER A 47 -23.45 -10.19 -11.43
N ILE A 48 -24.12 -9.06 -11.17
CA ILE A 48 -23.50 -7.73 -11.22
C ILE A 48 -22.40 -7.62 -10.16
N SER A 49 -22.65 -8.03 -8.90
CA SER A 49 -21.62 -7.94 -7.86
C SER A 49 -20.36 -8.75 -8.19
N ILE A 50 -20.53 -9.96 -8.73
CA ILE A 50 -19.39 -10.78 -9.20
C ILE A 50 -18.64 -10.08 -10.34
N THR A 51 -19.38 -9.54 -11.31
CA THR A 51 -18.77 -8.86 -12.46
C THR A 51 -18.01 -7.61 -12.03
N MET A 52 -18.54 -6.85 -11.08
CA MET A 52 -17.86 -5.70 -10.49
C MET A 52 -16.59 -6.12 -9.74
N ASP A 53 -16.59 -7.24 -9.01
CA ASP A 53 -15.38 -7.76 -8.36
C ASP A 53 -14.29 -8.13 -9.38
N ILE A 54 -14.67 -8.76 -10.49
CA ILE A 54 -13.75 -9.08 -11.59
C ILE A 54 -13.20 -7.80 -12.22
N LEU A 55 -14.07 -6.83 -12.54
CA LEU A 55 -13.69 -5.56 -13.14
C LEU A 55 -12.73 -4.78 -12.23
N ASN A 56 -13.01 -4.72 -10.92
CA ASN A 56 -12.15 -4.09 -9.93
C ASN A 56 -10.75 -4.71 -9.89
N ARG A 57 -10.64 -6.05 -10.01
CA ARG A 57 -9.33 -6.72 -10.11
C ARG A 57 -8.60 -6.33 -11.39
N LEU A 58 -9.27 -6.36 -12.53
CA LEU A 58 -8.68 -6.00 -13.82
C LEU A 58 -8.23 -4.54 -13.87
N ALA A 59 -9.07 -3.61 -13.41
CA ALA A 59 -8.73 -2.19 -13.31
C ALA A 59 -7.55 -1.91 -12.36
N SER A 60 -7.33 -2.81 -11.39
CA SER A 60 -6.18 -2.77 -10.48
C SER A 60 -4.96 -3.55 -11.00
N ASN A 61 -4.95 -4.00 -12.26
CA ASN A 61 -3.91 -4.87 -12.84
C ASN A 61 -3.62 -6.14 -12.01
N LYS A 62 -4.66 -6.70 -11.38
CA LYS A 62 -4.54 -7.93 -10.56
C LYS A 62 -5.01 -9.15 -11.35
N PRO A 63 -4.22 -10.24 -11.37
CA PRO A 63 -4.61 -11.51 -11.97
C PRO A 63 -5.92 -12.06 -11.40
N LEU A 64 -6.74 -12.71 -12.22
CA LEU A 64 -7.97 -13.38 -11.77
C LEU A 64 -7.71 -14.76 -11.14
N THR A 65 -6.57 -15.38 -11.48
CA THR A 65 -6.10 -16.64 -10.89
C THR A 65 -4.73 -16.42 -10.25
N PRO A 66 -4.30 -17.28 -9.31
CA PRO A 66 -2.96 -17.19 -8.74
C PRO A 66 -1.88 -17.22 -9.83
N ILE A 67 -0.79 -16.50 -9.57
CA ILE A 67 0.48 -16.67 -10.29
C ILE A 67 1.12 -17.97 -9.82
N THR A 68 1.73 -18.71 -10.74
CA THR A 68 2.29 -20.04 -10.56
C THR A 68 3.68 -20.11 -11.19
N GLU A 69 4.38 -21.23 -10.99
CA GLU A 69 5.70 -21.46 -11.60
C GLU A 69 5.67 -21.49 -13.15
N ASN A 70 4.49 -21.65 -13.75
CA ASN A 70 4.33 -21.69 -15.21
C ASN A 70 4.10 -20.31 -15.83
N ASP A 71 3.89 -19.28 -15.00
CA ASP A 71 3.70 -17.92 -15.49
C ASP A 71 5.05 -17.30 -15.91
N THR A 72 4.99 -16.40 -16.89
CA THR A 72 6.17 -15.78 -17.47
C THR A 72 6.62 -14.54 -16.69
N PHE A 73 7.94 -14.41 -16.57
CA PHE A 73 8.59 -13.25 -15.96
C PHE A 73 9.61 -12.69 -16.94
N SER A 74 9.38 -11.47 -17.40
CA SER A 74 10.27 -10.75 -18.30
C SER A 74 11.36 -10.02 -17.53
N LYS A 75 12.58 -9.96 -18.08
CA LYS A 75 13.70 -9.27 -17.43
C LYS A 75 13.34 -7.79 -17.18
N ALA A 76 13.43 -7.36 -15.93
CA ALA A 76 13.18 -5.97 -15.54
C ALA A 76 14.41 -5.10 -15.84
N CYS A 77 14.19 -3.83 -16.16
CA CYS A 77 15.26 -2.85 -16.30
C CYS A 77 15.65 -2.29 -14.91
N GLY A 78 16.95 -2.28 -14.60
CA GLY A 78 17.47 -1.62 -13.41
C GLY A 78 17.25 -2.38 -12.10
N CYS A 79 17.71 -3.64 -12.02
CA CYS A 79 17.77 -4.36 -10.75
C CYS A 79 18.60 -3.54 -9.73
N PRO A 80 18.04 -3.20 -8.55
CA PRO A 80 18.72 -2.36 -7.59
C PRO A 80 19.78 -3.12 -6.78
N TYR A 81 19.82 -4.44 -6.89
CA TYR A 81 20.72 -5.30 -6.12
C TYR A 81 21.93 -5.71 -6.96
N GLU A 82 23.12 -5.38 -6.45
CA GLU A 82 24.37 -5.78 -7.08
C GLU A 82 24.50 -7.31 -7.13
N GLY A 83 24.80 -7.84 -8.31
CA GLY A 83 24.91 -9.30 -8.52
C GLY A 83 23.58 -10.05 -8.60
N ALA A 84 22.43 -9.37 -8.59
CA ALA A 84 21.13 -10.00 -8.82
C ALA A 84 20.52 -9.58 -10.17
N VAL A 85 19.51 -10.35 -10.59
CA VAL A 85 18.69 -10.04 -11.77
C VAL A 85 17.22 -10.11 -11.39
N ASP A 86 16.51 -9.02 -11.64
CA ASP A 86 15.07 -8.95 -11.47
C ASP A 86 14.33 -9.30 -12.75
N TYR A 87 13.24 -10.03 -12.57
CA TYR A 87 12.26 -10.32 -13.60
C TYR A 87 10.89 -9.88 -13.08
N GLN A 88 10.15 -9.15 -13.89
CA GLN A 88 8.80 -8.69 -13.58
C GLN A 88 7.78 -9.69 -14.13
N CYS A 89 6.76 -10.01 -13.34
CA CYS A 89 5.68 -10.90 -13.77
C CYS A 89 4.84 -10.24 -14.87
N ASP A 90 4.66 -10.92 -15.99
CA ASP A 90 3.94 -10.36 -17.15
C ASP A 90 2.44 -10.16 -16.88
N ARG A 91 1.88 -10.92 -15.92
CA ARG A 91 0.46 -10.86 -15.53
C ARG A 91 0.18 -9.90 -14.37
N MET A 92 1.22 -9.49 -13.63
CA MET A 92 1.10 -8.67 -12.42
C MET A 92 2.35 -7.81 -12.28
N SER A 93 2.30 -6.59 -12.78
CA SER A 93 3.45 -5.69 -12.83
C SER A 93 4.04 -5.35 -11.45
N SER A 94 3.28 -5.49 -10.38
CA SER A 94 3.79 -5.26 -9.03
C SER A 94 4.63 -6.44 -8.48
N LEU A 95 4.51 -7.64 -9.07
CA LEU A 95 5.23 -8.84 -8.65
C LEU A 95 6.56 -8.98 -9.40
N PHE A 96 7.64 -9.07 -8.63
CA PHE A 96 9.00 -9.28 -9.10
C PHE A 96 9.55 -10.60 -8.58
N LYS A 97 10.40 -11.21 -9.39
CA LYS A 97 11.23 -12.37 -9.09
C LYS A 97 12.69 -11.92 -9.17
N THR A 98 13.37 -11.89 -8.04
CA THR A 98 14.79 -11.58 -7.93
C THR A 98 15.58 -12.87 -7.87
N VAL A 99 16.50 -13.07 -8.81
CA VAL A 99 17.47 -14.17 -8.80
C VAL A 99 18.81 -13.61 -8.34
N GLN A 100 19.26 -14.04 -7.17
CA GLN A 100 20.54 -13.64 -6.59
C GLN A 100 21.72 -14.39 -7.24
N SER A 101 22.94 -13.89 -7.04
CA SER A 101 24.18 -14.47 -7.58
C SER A 101 24.45 -15.91 -7.12
N ASP A 102 23.96 -16.27 -5.92
CA ASP A 102 24.05 -17.61 -5.34
C ASP A 102 22.91 -18.55 -5.80
N GLY A 103 22.01 -18.06 -6.66
CA GLY A 103 20.86 -18.81 -7.17
C GLY A 103 19.61 -18.76 -6.28
N ILE A 104 19.64 -18.05 -5.15
CA ILE A 104 18.44 -17.86 -4.32
C ILE A 104 17.42 -17.01 -5.08
N ILE A 105 16.19 -17.50 -5.14
CA ILE A 105 15.05 -16.80 -5.74
C ILE A 105 14.21 -16.17 -4.63
N LYS A 106 13.95 -14.87 -4.74
CA LYS A 106 13.00 -14.14 -3.89
C LYS A 106 11.87 -13.56 -4.74
N TYR A 107 10.66 -13.57 -4.19
CA TYR A 107 9.50 -12.92 -4.81
C TYR A 107 9.06 -11.73 -3.95
N THR A 108 8.87 -10.58 -4.58
CA THR A 108 8.41 -9.34 -3.93
C THR A 108 7.23 -8.77 -4.70
N ASP A 109 6.20 -8.31 -3.99
CA ASP A 109 5.08 -7.59 -4.57
C ASP A 109 5.06 -6.18 -3.97
N ILE A 110 5.43 -5.19 -4.77
CA ILE A 110 5.61 -3.80 -4.31
C ILE A 110 4.29 -3.14 -3.88
N ASP A 111 3.16 -3.68 -4.32
CA ASP A 111 1.83 -3.21 -3.93
C ASP A 111 1.28 -3.97 -2.72
N ARG A 112 1.95 -5.03 -2.25
CA ARG A 112 1.45 -5.89 -1.18
C ARG A 112 1.37 -5.18 0.17
N ILE A 113 2.27 -4.24 0.42
CA ILE A 113 2.48 -3.66 1.75
C ILE A 113 2.07 -2.18 1.75
N THR A 114 1.22 -1.81 2.70
CA THR A 114 0.86 -0.42 2.99
C THR A 114 1.16 -0.13 4.45
N VAL A 115 1.91 0.95 4.70
CA VAL A 115 2.37 1.36 6.02
C VAL A 115 1.46 2.46 6.56
N TYR A 116 1.17 2.41 7.86
CA TYR A 116 0.37 3.39 8.58
C TYR A 116 1.14 3.83 9.82
N ASP A 117 1.38 5.13 9.96
CA ASP A 117 2.01 5.68 11.15
C ASP A 117 0.94 6.04 12.19
N VAL A 118 0.95 5.33 13.32
CA VAL A 118 0.00 5.57 14.43
C VAL A 118 0.29 6.85 15.20
N SER A 119 1.47 7.43 15.01
CA SER A 119 1.87 8.71 15.62
C SER A 119 1.54 9.93 14.75
N SER A 120 1.10 9.70 13.51
CA SER A 120 0.69 10.75 12.58
C SER A 120 -0.63 11.40 12.98
N VAL A 121 -0.81 12.65 12.58
CA VAL A 121 -2.09 13.38 12.73
C VAL A 121 -3.21 12.69 11.94
N ASN A 122 -2.86 11.99 10.85
CA ASN A 122 -3.80 11.26 10.01
C ASN A 122 -3.41 9.77 9.93
N PRO A 123 -3.65 8.97 10.98
CA PRO A 123 -3.16 7.59 11.07
C PRO A 123 -3.84 6.61 10.09
N ASN A 124 -4.88 7.07 9.38
CA ASN A 124 -5.61 6.29 8.38
C ASN A 124 -5.06 6.48 6.95
N ILE A 125 -4.10 7.40 6.75
CA ILE A 125 -3.46 7.61 5.45
C ILE A 125 -2.27 6.64 5.34
N GLY A 126 -2.40 5.70 4.42
CA GLY A 126 -1.35 4.73 4.13
C GLY A 126 -0.26 5.33 3.23
N PHE A 127 0.98 4.87 3.41
CA PHE A 127 2.12 5.24 2.58
C PHE A 127 3.02 4.03 2.29
N HIS A 128 3.99 4.22 1.39
CA HIS A 128 4.99 3.20 1.07
C HIS A 128 6.33 3.57 1.74
N ASN A 129 6.96 2.58 2.38
CA ASN A 129 8.29 2.72 2.96
C ASN A 129 9.10 1.47 2.61
N GLY A 130 10.15 1.63 1.79
CA GLY A 130 10.96 0.51 1.27
C GLY A 130 11.71 -0.26 2.36
N PHE A 131 12.18 0.42 3.41
CA PHE A 131 12.85 -0.21 4.55
C PHE A 131 11.90 -1.13 5.32
N VAL A 132 10.72 -0.60 5.71
CA VAL A 132 9.69 -1.38 6.41
C VAL A 132 9.19 -2.52 5.52
N SER A 133 8.99 -2.26 4.22
CA SER A 133 8.52 -3.26 3.27
C SER A 133 9.53 -4.41 3.11
N GLY A 134 10.82 -4.11 3.05
CA GLY A 134 11.88 -5.13 2.99
C GLY A 134 11.85 -6.06 4.19
N ILE A 135 11.78 -5.51 5.41
CA ILE A 135 11.64 -6.31 6.64
C ILE A 135 10.41 -7.22 6.60
N VAL A 136 9.27 -6.68 6.19
CA VAL A 136 8.01 -7.43 6.15
C VAL A 136 8.01 -8.50 5.06
N HIS A 137 8.65 -8.24 3.90
CA HIS A 137 8.86 -9.25 2.87
C HIS A 137 9.72 -10.42 3.37
N ASP A 138 10.79 -10.16 4.13
CA ASP A 138 11.63 -11.21 4.70
C ASP A 138 10.88 -12.01 5.80
N MET A 139 10.03 -11.36 6.58
CA MET A 139 9.22 -12.04 7.61
C MET A 139 8.07 -12.87 7.03
N PHE A 140 7.49 -12.43 5.90
CA PHE A 140 6.36 -13.08 5.24
C PHE A 140 6.67 -13.28 3.75
N PRO A 141 7.61 -14.16 3.40
CA PRO A 141 8.04 -14.35 2.01
C PRO A 141 6.87 -14.79 1.13
N ILE A 142 6.87 -14.31 -0.12
CA ILE A 142 5.91 -14.75 -1.13
C ILE A 142 6.33 -16.13 -1.63
N THR A 143 5.35 -17.03 -1.71
CA THR A 143 5.51 -18.37 -2.29
C THR A 143 4.50 -18.56 -3.41
N LEU A 144 4.86 -19.35 -4.43
CA LEU A 144 3.94 -19.75 -5.49
C LEU A 144 3.18 -21.02 -5.09
N PRO A 145 1.89 -21.16 -5.43
CA PRO A 145 1.08 -20.19 -6.16
C PRO A 145 0.73 -18.94 -5.35
N TYR A 146 0.92 -17.76 -5.95
CA TYR A 146 0.71 -16.47 -5.30
C TYR A 146 -0.59 -15.82 -5.76
N LYS A 147 -1.47 -15.51 -4.81
CA LYS A 147 -2.63 -14.65 -5.02
C LYS A 147 -2.35 -13.32 -4.37
N SER A 148 -2.44 -12.24 -5.16
CA SER A 148 -2.29 -10.85 -4.68
C SER A 148 -3.03 -10.64 -3.36
N ASP A 149 -2.30 -10.32 -2.30
CA ASP A 149 -2.81 -10.03 -0.97
C ASP A 149 -2.38 -8.60 -0.57
N LYS A 150 -2.94 -8.13 0.55
CA LYS A 150 -2.63 -6.85 1.16
C LYS A 150 -2.24 -7.05 2.61
N ILE A 151 -1.18 -6.37 3.01
CA ILE A 151 -0.63 -6.37 4.35
C ILE A 151 -0.61 -4.92 4.82
N LYS A 152 -1.28 -4.65 5.94
CA LYS A 152 -1.19 -3.36 6.62
C LYS A 152 -0.11 -3.46 7.69
N VAL A 153 0.83 -2.53 7.70
CA VAL A 153 1.90 -2.46 8.69
C VAL A 153 1.69 -1.20 9.51
N TYR A 154 1.65 -1.33 10.83
CA TYR A 154 1.51 -0.21 11.74
C TYR A 154 2.86 0.10 12.37
N VAL A 155 3.29 1.34 12.18
CA VAL A 155 4.56 1.86 12.69
C VAL A 155 4.32 3.04 13.61
N ALA A 156 5.35 3.41 14.38
CA ALA A 156 5.42 4.70 15.06
C ALA A 156 6.78 5.34 14.78
N GLU A 157 6.77 6.54 14.22
CA GLU A 157 7.97 7.30 13.90
C GLU A 157 8.25 8.34 14.98
N CYS A 158 9.53 8.58 15.30
CA CYS A 158 9.91 9.68 16.18
C CYS A 158 11.23 10.33 15.76
N LEU A 159 11.39 11.58 16.16
CA LEU A 159 12.52 12.43 15.77
C LEU A 159 13.23 12.97 17.02
N THR A 160 14.46 12.51 17.26
CA THR A 160 15.22 12.92 18.44
C THR A 160 15.85 14.31 18.30
N ASP A 161 16.23 14.72 17.08
CA ASP A 161 16.76 16.05 16.75
C ASP A 161 16.19 16.54 15.40
N GLN A 162 15.73 17.79 15.34
CA GLN A 162 15.22 18.41 14.10
C GLN A 162 16.22 18.40 12.94
N LYS A 163 17.52 18.34 13.23
CA LYS A 163 18.57 18.27 12.21
C LYS A 163 18.57 16.96 11.43
N ASN A 164 17.90 15.93 11.93
CA ASN A 164 17.85 14.61 11.30
C ASN A 164 16.72 14.50 10.26
N GLY A 165 16.01 15.58 9.95
CA GLY A 165 14.92 15.59 8.97
C GLY A 165 13.57 15.30 9.62
N ASP A 166 12.79 14.42 8.98
CA ASP A 166 11.38 14.19 9.37
C ASP A 166 11.25 13.19 10.53
N PHE A 167 12.04 12.13 10.52
CA PHE A 167 12.17 11.14 11.59
C PHE A 167 13.56 10.51 11.57
N ASP A 168 14.01 10.00 12.71
CA ASP A 168 15.29 9.27 12.81
C ASP A 168 15.15 7.92 13.53
N THR A 169 13.92 7.52 13.80
CA THR A 169 13.57 6.32 14.58
C THR A 169 12.24 5.78 14.09
N ILE A 170 12.18 4.46 13.84
CA ILE A 170 10.95 3.75 13.45
C ILE A 170 10.74 2.58 14.42
N ALA A 171 9.54 2.45 14.97
CA ALA A 171 9.06 1.21 15.58
C ALA A 171 8.09 0.50 14.63
N ILE A 172 8.38 -0.76 14.26
CA ILE A 172 7.44 -1.62 13.57
C ILE A 172 6.64 -2.37 14.63
N LEU A 173 5.39 -1.97 14.83
CA LEU A 173 4.57 -2.41 15.96
C LEU A 173 3.86 -3.71 15.64
N LYS A 174 3.04 -3.71 14.58
CA LYS A 174 2.23 -4.87 14.19
C LYS A 174 1.97 -4.91 12.69
N VAL A 175 1.57 -6.09 12.25
CA VAL A 175 1.09 -6.39 10.90
C VAL A 175 -0.34 -6.91 10.98
N VAL A 176 -1.19 -6.49 10.04
CA VAL A 176 -2.53 -7.04 9.82
C VAL A 176 -2.60 -7.62 8.42
N LYS A 177 -2.79 -8.93 8.33
CA LYS A 177 -2.90 -9.67 7.06
C LYS A 177 -4.28 -9.48 6.42
N SER A 178 -4.42 -9.91 5.17
CA SER A 178 -5.67 -9.81 4.41
C SER A 178 -6.83 -10.61 5.00
N ASP A 179 -6.54 -11.68 5.73
CA ASP A 179 -7.53 -12.48 6.46
C ASP A 179 -7.95 -11.86 7.81
N GLY A 180 -7.38 -10.70 8.16
CA GLY A 180 -7.60 -10.02 9.42
C GLY A 180 -6.69 -10.49 10.56
N ALA A 181 -5.80 -11.46 10.33
CA ALA A 181 -4.88 -11.91 11.37
C ALA A 181 -3.90 -10.80 11.76
N GLU A 182 -3.80 -10.51 13.05
CA GLU A 182 -2.86 -9.54 13.61
C GLU A 182 -1.62 -10.25 14.17
N ILE A 183 -0.43 -9.74 13.84
CA ILE A 183 0.86 -10.25 14.31
C ILE A 183 1.65 -9.09 14.91
N GLN A 184 2.04 -9.22 16.18
CA GLN A 184 2.92 -8.25 16.84
C GLN A 184 4.35 -8.45 16.36
N ILE A 185 5.01 -7.36 15.97
CA ILE A 185 6.38 -7.37 15.45
C ILE A 185 7.32 -6.82 16.53
N ASN A 186 7.02 -5.64 17.08
CA ASN A 186 7.80 -4.97 18.13
C ASN A 186 9.31 -4.93 17.85
N ARG A 187 9.68 -4.53 16.64
CA ARG A 187 11.08 -4.27 16.25
C ARG A 187 11.31 -2.78 16.13
N TYR A 188 12.47 -2.32 16.57
CA TYR A 188 12.76 -0.90 16.74
C TYR A 188 14.05 -0.55 16.02
N PHE A 189 14.08 0.58 15.32
CA PHE A 189 15.21 0.96 14.50
C PHE A 189 15.53 2.43 14.69
N LYS A 190 16.82 2.78 14.66
CA LYS A 190 17.28 4.16 14.53
C LYS A 190 18.04 4.34 13.24
N GLU A 191 18.03 5.56 12.73
CA GLU A 191 18.84 5.94 11.59
C GLU A 191 20.34 5.82 11.94
N ALA A 192 21.10 5.28 11.01
CA ALA A 192 22.54 5.09 11.12
C ALA A 192 23.21 5.64 9.86
N LYS A 193 24.26 6.46 10.05
CA LYS A 193 24.92 7.23 8.98
C LYS A 193 25.36 6.41 7.76
N GLU A 194 25.67 5.13 7.95
CA GLU A 194 26.23 4.26 6.89
C GLU A 194 25.27 3.13 6.48
N ALA A 195 24.35 2.72 7.35
CA ALA A 195 23.51 1.54 7.15
C ALA A 195 22.02 1.88 6.89
N GLY A 196 21.68 3.16 6.77
CA GLY A 196 20.29 3.62 6.73
C GLY A 196 19.63 3.49 8.10
N PHE A 197 19.30 2.26 8.51
CA PHE A 197 18.70 1.97 9.81
C PHE A 197 19.38 0.78 10.50
N THR A 198 19.48 0.84 11.82
CA THR A 198 20.02 -0.25 12.66
C THR A 198 19.03 -0.58 13.76
N GLU A 199 18.85 -1.88 14.03
CA GLU A 199 17.94 -2.37 15.06
C GLU A 199 18.44 -1.98 16.46
N ILE A 200 17.53 -1.55 17.32
CA ILE A 200 17.77 -1.11 18.69
C ILE A 200 16.84 -1.84 19.66
N SER A 201 17.20 -1.78 20.94
CA SER A 201 16.35 -2.31 22.00
C SER A 201 15.07 -1.47 22.18
N LYS A 202 14.06 -2.07 22.80
CA LYS A 202 12.83 -1.36 23.19
C LYS A 202 13.14 -0.24 24.18
N GLU A 203 14.09 -0.46 25.08
CA GLU A 203 14.55 0.50 26.08
C GLU A 203 15.13 1.74 25.41
N GLU A 204 16.02 1.56 24.42
CA GLU A 204 16.57 2.67 23.64
C GLU A 204 15.48 3.38 22.85
N TYR A 205 14.56 2.65 22.21
CA TYR A 205 13.42 3.26 21.52
C TYR A 205 12.58 4.14 22.45
N ASN A 206 12.27 3.68 23.65
CA ASN A 206 11.49 4.46 24.61
C ASN A 206 12.22 5.76 24.99
N ILE A 207 13.54 5.71 25.20
CA ILE A 207 14.35 6.92 25.47
C ILE A 207 14.24 7.91 24.30
N ARG A 208 14.37 7.42 23.05
CA ARG A 208 14.28 8.24 21.84
C ARG A 208 12.88 8.85 21.64
N ARG A 209 11.83 8.07 21.90
CA ARG A 209 10.45 8.56 21.89
C ARG A 209 10.23 9.67 22.93
N ASP A 210 10.78 9.52 24.13
CA ASP A 210 10.66 10.53 25.18
C ASP A 210 11.46 11.81 24.86
N MET A 211 12.56 11.70 24.09
CA MET A 211 13.25 12.88 23.52
C MET A 211 12.36 13.61 22.51
N ASP A 212 11.71 12.90 21.60
CA ASP A 212 10.80 13.50 20.61
C ASP A 212 9.61 14.20 21.29
N LEU A 213 8.99 13.57 22.30
CA LEU A 213 7.90 14.18 23.07
C LEU A 213 8.33 15.49 23.76
N ARG A 214 9.52 15.52 24.36
CA ARG A 214 10.09 16.74 24.96
C ARG A 214 10.31 17.82 23.90
N ARG A 215 10.93 17.46 22.78
CA ARG A 215 11.17 18.37 21.65
C ARG A 215 9.88 18.99 21.11
N ARG A 216 8.85 18.17 20.87
CA ARG A 216 7.52 18.65 20.41
C ARG A 216 6.88 19.59 21.44
N SER A 217 7.00 19.27 22.73
CA SER A 217 6.46 20.11 23.82
C SER A 217 7.17 21.47 23.91
N GLU A 218 8.50 21.49 23.82
CA GLU A 218 9.28 22.73 23.82
C GLU A 218 8.95 23.60 22.60
N TYR A 219 8.80 22.98 21.41
CA TYR A 219 8.40 23.69 20.21
C TYR A 219 6.99 24.29 20.35
N ALA A 220 6.03 23.52 20.85
CA ALA A 220 4.67 23.99 21.09
C ALA A 220 4.63 25.15 22.09
N TYR A 221 5.43 25.09 23.17
CA TYR A 221 5.56 26.18 24.13
C TYR A 221 6.08 27.46 23.46
N ARG A 222 7.17 27.38 22.70
CA ARG A 222 7.76 28.54 22.00
C ARG A 222 6.81 29.19 20.98
N MET A 223 5.98 28.39 20.31
CA MET A 223 5.00 28.88 19.34
C MET A 223 3.69 29.37 20.01
N GLY A 224 3.45 28.97 21.26
CA GLY A 224 2.29 29.38 22.06
C GLY A 224 2.48 30.69 22.82
N ASP A 225 3.72 31.06 23.17
CA ASP A 225 4.09 32.29 23.89
C ASP A 225 4.18 33.54 22.97
N GLY A 226 3.75 33.40 21.71
CA GLY A 226 3.74 34.45 20.69
C GLY A 226 2.36 35.05 20.40
N ARG A 227 1.38 34.90 21.29
CA ARG A 227 0.05 35.52 21.19
C ARG A 227 -0.21 36.51 22.32
#